data_AF-A0AAI9TFQ7-F1
#
_entry.id   AF-A0AAI9TFQ7-F1
#
_cell.length_a   1.000
_cell.length_b   1.000
_cell.length_c   1.000
_cell.angle_alpha   90.00
_cell.angle_beta   90.00
_cell.angle_gamma   90.00
#
_symmetry.space_group_name_H-M   'P 1'
#
loop_
_entity.id
_entity.type
_entity.pdbx_description
1 polymer ?
#
loop_
_entity_poly.entity_id
_entity_poly.type
_entity_poly.pdbx_seq_one_letter_code
_entity_poly.pdbx_strand_id
1 'polypeptide(L)'
;MTYTVAPHLEYFTIPLTEFVAARPEFEGFGVGAYVFSHADPTPRILLLQRALTDSMPGCWEGPGGACELETDKTLLDSLVRETLEESGLHVSSIIDLVAVDCWEHHRRSGGKIRIAKYSFVVEVQQALRWSAGKYQPVPTLQIPVQLEPLEHQQFDWAIKEDVVLSIQSPNGRYRFPLPLIGHQAPNILRAFELVEERESKD
;
A
#
# COMPACT_ATOMS: atom_id res chain seq x y z
N MET A 1 -4.34 17.95 0.57
CA MET A 1 -4.70 17.45 1.92
C MET A 1 -3.50 17.55 2.83
N THR A 2 -3.71 17.74 4.14
CA THR A 2 -2.65 17.61 5.15
C THR A 2 -2.73 16.21 5.76
N TYR A 3 -1.74 15.36 5.46
CA TYR A 3 -1.48 14.11 6.19
C TYR A 3 -0.39 14.37 7.24
N THR A 4 -0.28 13.48 8.22
CA THR A 4 0.82 13.48 9.19
C THR A 4 1.83 12.38 8.86
N VAL A 5 3.08 12.57 9.27
CA VAL A 5 4.16 11.61 9.04
C VAL A 5 4.80 11.29 10.39
N ALA A 6 4.97 10.01 10.70
CA ALA A 6 5.67 9.61 11.92
C ALA A 6 7.11 10.16 11.92
N PRO A 7 7.65 10.64 13.06
CA PRO A 7 8.95 11.33 13.09
C PRO A 7 10.11 10.53 12.50
N HIS A 8 10.12 9.20 12.67
CA HIS A 8 11.18 8.34 12.12
C HIS A 8 11.12 8.18 10.59
N LEU A 9 10.06 8.68 9.94
CA LEU A 9 9.88 8.69 8.49
C LEU A 9 10.19 10.05 7.85
N GLU A 10 10.70 11.04 8.62
CA GLU A 10 11.01 12.38 8.12
C GLU A 10 11.96 12.36 6.91
N TYR A 11 12.84 11.35 6.83
CA TYR A 11 13.71 11.14 5.67
C TYR A 11 12.96 11.04 4.32
N PHE A 12 11.71 10.56 4.31
CA PHE A 12 10.91 10.42 3.08
C PHE A 12 10.19 11.70 2.66
N THR A 13 10.32 12.78 3.44
CA THR A 13 9.71 14.10 3.16
C THR A 13 10.60 15.04 2.36
N ILE A 14 11.82 14.60 2.01
CA ILE A 14 12.71 15.37 1.14
C ILE A 14 12.14 15.43 -0.29
N PRO A 15 12.55 16.42 -1.12
CA PRO A 15 12.14 16.49 -2.52
C PRO A 15 12.39 15.16 -3.24
N LEU A 16 11.42 14.69 -4.03
CA LEU A 16 11.50 13.40 -4.73
C LEU A 16 12.73 13.37 -5.67
N THR A 17 13.05 14.50 -6.30
CA THR A 17 14.26 14.64 -7.13
C THR A 17 15.55 14.39 -6.35
N GLU A 18 15.65 14.87 -5.11
CA GLU A 18 16.80 14.60 -4.22
C GLU A 18 16.81 13.14 -3.76
N PHE A 19 15.63 12.58 -3.43
CA PHE A 19 15.49 11.18 -3.04
C PHE A 19 15.97 10.21 -4.14
N VAL A 20 15.61 10.50 -5.38
CA VAL A 20 16.02 9.75 -6.57
C VAL A 20 17.50 9.95 -6.87
N ALA A 21 18.00 11.19 -6.82
CA ALA A 21 19.41 11.49 -7.07
C ALA A 21 20.36 10.80 -6.07
N ALA A 22 19.90 10.59 -4.84
CA ALA A 22 20.65 9.86 -3.80
C ALA A 22 20.74 8.34 -4.06
N ARG A 23 20.02 7.81 -5.06
CA ARG A 23 19.88 6.38 -5.35
C ARG A 23 20.06 6.09 -6.85
N PRO A 24 21.24 6.42 -7.43
CA PRO A 24 21.49 6.28 -8.86
C PRO A 24 21.45 4.82 -9.35
N GLU A 25 21.44 3.84 -8.44
CA GLU A 25 21.36 2.42 -8.76
C GLU A 25 19.95 1.92 -9.13
N PHE A 26 18.93 2.78 -9.02
CA PHE A 26 17.55 2.52 -9.43
C PHE A 26 17.09 3.54 -10.47
N GLU A 27 16.38 3.07 -11.50
CA GLU A 27 15.78 3.94 -12.52
C GLU A 27 14.26 4.07 -12.37
N GLY A 28 13.66 3.38 -11.38
CA GLY A 28 12.24 3.48 -11.08
C GLY A 28 11.97 3.39 -9.58
N PHE A 29 10.99 4.17 -9.12
CA PHE A 29 10.57 4.21 -7.73
C PHE A 29 9.07 3.98 -7.66
N GLY A 30 8.63 3.18 -6.70
CA GLY A 30 7.24 2.90 -6.47
C GLY A 30 6.90 2.95 -4.98
N VAL A 31 5.61 2.98 -4.71
CA VAL A 31 5.06 3.07 -3.36
C VAL A 31 3.95 2.04 -3.17
N GLY A 32 3.68 1.66 -1.92
CA GLY A 32 2.57 0.80 -1.56
C GLY A 32 1.98 1.18 -0.21
N ALA A 33 0.67 1.19 -0.10
CA ALA A 33 -0.07 1.49 1.10
C ALA A 33 -0.71 0.22 1.68
N TYR A 34 -0.50 0.01 2.97
CA TYR A 34 -1.19 -0.99 3.77
C TYR A 34 -2.18 -0.26 4.68
N VAL A 35 -3.45 -0.24 4.28
CA VAL A 35 -4.54 0.38 5.01
C VAL A 35 -5.22 -0.66 5.88
N PHE A 36 -5.28 -0.42 7.19
CA PHE A 36 -5.98 -1.29 8.13
C PHE A 36 -7.33 -0.71 8.54
N SER A 37 -8.32 -1.58 8.76
CA SER A 37 -9.54 -1.25 9.47
C SER A 37 -9.43 -1.67 10.93
N HIS A 38 -9.76 -0.73 11.82
CA HIS A 38 -9.66 -0.86 13.27
C HIS A 38 -11.02 -1.02 13.96
N ALA A 39 -12.09 -1.27 13.20
CA ALA A 39 -13.44 -1.37 13.74
C ALA A 39 -13.82 -2.77 14.21
N ASP A 40 -13.12 -3.79 13.71
CA ASP A 40 -13.30 -5.19 14.10
C ASP A 40 -12.19 -5.60 15.09
N PRO A 41 -12.43 -6.56 16.01
CA PRO A 41 -11.38 -7.08 16.91
C PRO A 41 -10.23 -7.79 16.19
N THR A 42 -10.45 -8.20 14.94
CA THR A 42 -9.44 -8.83 14.09
C THR A 42 -9.01 -7.79 13.06
N PRO A 43 -7.73 -7.39 13.03
CA PRO A 43 -7.22 -6.47 12.03
C PRO A 43 -7.53 -6.96 10.62
N ARG A 44 -7.95 -6.03 9.76
CA ARG A 44 -8.23 -6.29 8.35
C ARG A 44 -7.48 -5.31 7.47
N ILE A 45 -6.80 -5.81 6.44
CA ILE A 45 -6.06 -5.00 5.49
C ILE A 45 -6.84 -4.86 4.18
N LEU A 46 -6.86 -3.67 3.60
CA LEU A 46 -7.43 -3.46 2.26
C LEU A 46 -6.52 -4.06 1.20
N LEU A 47 -7.06 -4.97 0.40
CA LEU A 47 -6.43 -5.47 -0.82
C LEU A 47 -7.29 -5.13 -2.03
N LEU A 48 -6.64 -4.73 -3.13
CA LEU A 48 -7.22 -4.48 -4.44
C LEU A 48 -6.81 -5.61 -5.38
N GLN A 49 -7.75 -6.08 -6.19
CA GLN A 49 -7.48 -7.04 -7.25
C GLN A 49 -7.25 -6.31 -8.57
N ARG A 50 -6.05 -6.48 -9.15
CA ARG A 50 -5.70 -5.94 -10.46
C ARG A 50 -6.68 -6.41 -11.53
N ALA A 51 -7.10 -5.51 -12.40
CA ALA A 51 -7.98 -5.78 -13.53
C ALA A 51 -7.38 -6.82 -14.47
N LEU A 52 -8.22 -7.62 -15.14
CA LEU A 52 -7.74 -8.63 -16.08
C LEU A 52 -7.05 -8.05 -17.32
N THR A 53 -7.28 -6.77 -17.61
CA THR A 53 -6.66 -6.03 -18.72
C THR A 53 -5.31 -5.43 -18.37
N ASP A 54 -4.93 -5.47 -17.10
CA ASP A 54 -3.73 -4.85 -16.57
C ASP A 54 -2.55 -5.86 -16.51
N SER A 55 -1.35 -5.36 -16.18
CA SER A 55 -0.21 -6.20 -15.86
C SER A 55 -0.51 -7.08 -14.64
N MET A 56 0.09 -8.27 -14.57
CA MET A 56 -0.15 -9.23 -13.48
C MET A 56 -1.66 -9.41 -13.16
N PRO A 57 -2.48 -9.68 -14.19
CA PRO A 57 -3.93 -9.58 -14.09
C PRO A 57 -4.46 -10.45 -12.95
N GLY A 58 -5.47 -9.99 -12.21
CA GLY A 58 -6.11 -10.73 -11.12
C GLY A 58 -5.25 -11.04 -9.89
N CYS A 59 -4.04 -10.49 -9.80
CA CYS A 59 -3.26 -10.51 -8.56
C CYS A 59 -3.81 -9.49 -7.56
N TRP A 60 -3.59 -9.74 -6.27
CA TRP A 60 -4.01 -8.88 -5.17
C TRP A 60 -2.82 -8.14 -4.58
N GLU A 61 -3.04 -6.89 -4.19
CA GLU A 61 -2.05 -6.03 -3.54
C GLU A 61 -2.71 -4.90 -2.73
N GLY A 62 -1.94 -4.20 -1.90
CA GLY A 62 -2.39 -2.91 -1.37
C GLY A 62 -2.29 -1.81 -2.43
N PRO A 63 -3.02 -0.69 -2.28
CA PRO A 63 -2.93 0.42 -3.23
C PRO A 63 -1.49 0.88 -3.43
N GLY A 64 -1.09 1.25 -4.63
CA GLY A 64 0.23 1.82 -4.89
C GLY A 64 0.76 1.63 -6.31
N GLY A 65 1.42 2.65 -6.81
CA GLY A 65 1.99 2.68 -8.14
C GLY A 65 3.37 3.34 -8.20
N ALA A 66 3.67 3.91 -9.35
CA ALA A 66 4.97 4.52 -9.64
C ALA A 66 5.03 5.97 -9.14
N CYS A 67 6.21 6.40 -8.72
CA CYS A 67 6.43 7.80 -8.41
C CYS A 67 6.56 8.62 -9.69
N GLU A 68 5.97 9.81 -9.72
CA GLU A 68 6.00 10.72 -10.86
C GLU A 68 6.77 12.00 -10.54
N LEU A 69 7.98 12.16 -11.09
CA LEU A 69 8.86 13.30 -10.78
C LEU A 69 8.28 14.68 -11.14
N GLU A 70 7.34 14.74 -12.08
CA GLU A 70 6.75 16.00 -12.56
C GLU A 70 5.59 16.48 -11.67
N THR A 71 4.96 15.57 -10.92
CA THR A 71 3.72 15.83 -10.17
C THR A 71 3.91 15.63 -8.66
N ASP A 72 4.68 14.61 -8.26
CA ASP A 72 4.91 14.25 -6.86
C ASP A 72 6.06 15.05 -6.26
N LYS A 73 5.83 15.72 -5.13
CA LYS A 73 6.86 16.54 -4.46
C LYS A 73 7.81 15.69 -3.62
N THR A 74 7.31 14.61 -3.03
CA THR A 74 8.05 13.69 -2.15
C THR A 74 7.63 12.25 -2.45
N LEU A 75 8.38 11.27 -1.96
CA LEU A 75 7.98 9.85 -2.05
C LEU A 75 6.62 9.59 -1.39
N LEU A 76 6.35 10.29 -0.28
CA LEU A 76 5.09 10.15 0.46
C LEU A 76 3.91 10.81 -0.26
N ASP A 77 4.15 11.83 -1.09
CA ASP A 77 3.09 12.40 -1.94
C ASP A 77 2.65 11.41 -3.03
N SER A 78 3.59 10.64 -3.61
CA SER A 78 3.25 9.53 -4.50
C SER A 78 2.35 8.52 -3.77
N LEU A 79 2.71 8.11 -2.54
CA LEU A 79 1.92 7.16 -1.74
C LEU A 79 0.49 7.66 -1.52
N VAL A 80 0.34 8.95 -1.21
CA VAL A 80 -0.96 9.60 -0.95
C VAL A 80 -1.78 9.69 -2.23
N ARG A 81 -1.17 10.05 -3.37
CA ARG A 81 -1.83 10.11 -4.67
C ARG A 81 -2.34 8.75 -5.10
N GLU A 82 -1.46 7.74 -5.13
CA GLU A 82 -1.79 6.38 -5.57
C GLU A 82 -2.90 5.77 -4.69
N THR A 83 -2.82 5.96 -3.37
CA THR A 83 -3.89 5.49 -2.46
C THR A 83 -5.24 6.12 -2.81
N LEU A 84 -5.25 7.42 -3.13
CA LEU A 84 -6.48 8.11 -3.50
C LEU A 84 -7.02 7.66 -4.85
N GLU A 85 -6.15 7.57 -5.86
CA GLU A 85 -6.52 7.20 -7.23
C GLU A 85 -7.08 5.79 -7.30
N GLU A 86 -6.42 4.82 -6.65
CA GLU A 86 -6.79 3.41 -6.77
C GLU A 86 -7.90 2.96 -5.80
N SER A 87 -8.11 3.67 -4.69
CA SER A 87 -9.06 3.26 -3.64
C SER A 87 -10.09 4.31 -3.23
N GLY A 88 -9.95 5.56 -3.67
CA GLY A 88 -10.79 6.69 -3.24
C GLY A 88 -10.53 7.15 -1.80
N LEU A 89 -9.61 6.50 -1.07
CA LEU A 89 -9.33 6.76 0.33
C LEU A 89 -8.25 7.83 0.49
N HIS A 90 -8.44 8.70 1.46
CA HIS A 90 -7.53 9.81 1.71
C HIS A 90 -6.63 9.47 2.88
N VAL A 91 -5.32 9.37 2.63
CA VAL A 91 -4.33 9.18 3.70
C VAL A 91 -4.43 10.33 4.72
N SER A 92 -4.52 9.97 5.99
CA SER A 92 -4.50 10.91 7.13
C SER A 92 -3.16 10.88 7.86
N SER A 93 -2.53 9.70 7.96
CA SER A 93 -1.26 9.52 8.67
C SER A 93 -0.43 8.41 8.02
N ILE A 94 0.87 8.64 7.91
CA ILE A 94 1.84 7.63 7.45
C ILE A 94 2.61 7.14 8.66
N ILE A 95 2.49 5.85 8.92
CA ILE A 95 2.70 5.28 10.24
C ILE A 95 4.07 4.62 10.38
N ASP A 96 4.40 3.73 9.44
CA ASP A 96 5.68 3.04 9.44
C ASP A 96 6.06 2.54 8.05
N LEU A 97 7.36 2.34 7.81
CA LEU A 97 7.86 1.66 6.63
C LEU A 97 7.86 0.16 6.89
N VAL A 98 7.19 -0.60 6.04
CA VAL A 98 7.10 -2.07 6.15
C VAL A 98 8.22 -2.76 5.39
N ALA A 99 8.50 -2.32 4.18
CA ALA A 99 9.46 -2.99 3.31
C ALA A 99 9.98 -2.08 2.20
N VAL A 100 11.17 -2.43 1.71
CA VAL A 100 11.72 -1.91 0.46
C VAL A 100 12.03 -3.10 -0.44
N ASP A 101 11.21 -3.32 -1.46
CA ASP A 101 11.43 -4.37 -2.46
C ASP A 101 12.23 -3.81 -3.62
N CYS A 102 13.20 -4.58 -4.12
CA CYS A 102 14.03 -4.19 -5.26
C CYS A 102 14.04 -5.30 -6.32
N TRP A 103 13.74 -4.98 -7.57
CA TRP A 103 13.73 -5.98 -8.66
C TRP A 103 14.13 -5.38 -10.01
N GLU A 104 14.46 -6.25 -10.97
CA GLU A 104 14.64 -5.87 -12.36
C GLU A 104 13.33 -5.98 -13.14
N HIS A 105 12.92 -4.90 -13.82
CA HIS A 105 11.78 -4.89 -14.71
C HIS A 105 12.23 -4.74 -16.17
N HIS A 106 11.66 -5.58 -17.05
CA HIS A 106 11.89 -5.51 -18.48
C HIS A 106 10.93 -4.51 -19.11
N ARG A 107 11.46 -3.42 -19.67
CA ARG A 107 10.63 -2.42 -20.35
C ARG A 107 10.02 -2.99 -21.63
N ARG A 108 8.78 -2.61 -21.94
CA ARG A 108 8.13 -2.95 -23.23
C ARG A 108 8.93 -2.43 -24.45
N SER A 109 9.64 -1.31 -24.28
CA SER A 109 10.53 -0.71 -25.30
C SER A 109 11.86 -1.46 -25.49
N GLY A 110 12.11 -2.53 -24.72
CA GLY A 110 13.41 -3.15 -24.60
C GLY A 110 14.27 -2.53 -23.49
N GLY A 111 15.22 -3.32 -22.99
CA GLY A 111 16.08 -2.96 -21.86
C GLY A 111 15.54 -3.42 -20.51
N LYS A 112 16.38 -3.28 -19.48
CA LYS A 112 16.06 -3.58 -18.09
C LYS A 112 16.22 -2.31 -17.27
N ILE A 113 15.38 -2.17 -16.25
CA ILE A 113 15.53 -1.19 -15.18
C ILE A 113 15.48 -1.86 -13.83
N ARG A 114 16.13 -1.27 -12.85
CA ARG A 114 16.02 -1.61 -11.43
C ARG A 114 15.00 -0.69 -10.79
N ILE A 115 14.02 -1.29 -10.12
CA ILE A 115 12.96 -0.59 -9.41
C ILE A 115 13.14 -0.81 -7.92
N ALA A 116 12.88 0.23 -7.12
CA ALA A 116 12.70 0.13 -5.67
C ALA A 116 11.27 0.54 -5.28
N LYS A 117 10.52 -0.34 -4.61
CA LYS A 117 9.18 -0.06 -4.07
C LYS A 117 9.23 0.06 -2.55
N TYR A 118 8.68 1.15 -2.03
CA TYR A 118 8.60 1.44 -0.60
C TYR A 118 7.16 1.24 -0.13
N SER A 119 6.92 0.28 0.75
CA SER A 119 5.58 -0.01 1.26
C SER A 119 5.42 0.46 2.71
N PHE A 120 4.32 1.15 3.01
CA PHE A 120 4.07 1.79 4.30
C PHE A 120 2.73 1.35 4.89
N VAL A 121 2.64 1.31 6.22
CA VAL A 121 1.34 1.33 6.92
C VAL A 121 0.82 2.75 6.92
N VAL A 122 -0.45 2.93 6.58
CA VAL A 122 -1.12 4.23 6.57
C VAL A 122 -2.50 4.16 7.22
N GLU A 123 -2.90 5.28 7.81
CA GLU A 123 -4.27 5.54 8.23
C GLU A 123 -5.00 6.37 7.17
N VAL A 124 -6.31 6.18 7.06
CA VAL A 124 -7.17 6.92 6.12
C VAL A 124 -8.26 7.69 6.84
N GLN A 125 -8.61 8.88 6.32
CA GLN A 125 -9.61 9.77 6.90
C GLN A 125 -10.97 9.08 7.03
N GLN A 126 -11.34 8.27 6.04
CA GLN A 126 -12.61 7.56 5.95
C GLN A 126 -12.77 6.43 6.99
N ALA A 127 -11.67 5.97 7.60
CA ALA A 127 -11.72 4.94 8.64
C ALA A 127 -12.13 5.50 10.02
N LEU A 128 -12.18 6.83 10.17
CA LEU A 128 -12.56 7.51 11.40
C LEU A 128 -13.71 8.48 11.15
N ARG A 129 -14.71 8.46 12.04
CA ARG A 129 -15.79 9.44 12.06
C ARG A 129 -15.76 10.26 13.34
N TRP A 130 -15.95 11.57 13.22
CA TRP A 130 -16.15 12.43 14.39
C TRP A 130 -17.58 12.26 14.90
N SER A 131 -17.74 11.79 16.13
CA SER A 131 -19.05 11.64 16.79
C SER A 131 -18.90 11.79 18.29
N ALA A 132 -19.84 12.52 18.92
CA ALA A 132 -19.86 12.72 20.37
C ALA A 132 -18.54 13.24 20.96
N GLY A 133 -17.85 14.16 20.26
CA GLY A 133 -16.64 14.81 20.76
C GLY A 133 -15.35 13.98 20.66
N LYS A 134 -15.38 12.85 19.95
CA LYS A 134 -14.20 12.01 19.70
C LYS A 134 -14.23 11.38 18.31
N TYR A 135 -13.06 11.04 17.78
CA TYR A 135 -12.98 10.16 16.61
C TYR A 135 -13.32 8.73 17.02
N GLN A 136 -14.12 8.05 16.21
CA GLN A 136 -14.52 6.66 16.41
C GLN A 136 -14.25 5.88 15.12
N PRO A 137 -13.80 4.61 15.20
CA PRO A 137 -13.67 3.76 14.03
C PRO A 137 -14.99 3.64 13.27
N VAL A 138 -14.90 3.68 11.94
CA VAL A 138 -15.99 3.38 11.02
C VAL A 138 -16.00 1.87 10.79
N PRO A 139 -17.15 1.18 10.93
CA PRO A 139 -17.25 -0.25 10.63
C PRO A 139 -16.62 -0.57 9.27
N THR A 140 -15.82 -1.64 9.19
CA THR A 140 -15.03 -2.01 7.99
C THR A 140 -15.84 -1.92 6.70
N LEU A 141 -17.05 -2.49 6.69
CA LEU A 141 -17.96 -2.52 5.54
C LEU A 141 -18.56 -1.15 5.16
N GLN A 142 -18.41 -0.13 6.00
CA GLN A 142 -18.88 1.23 5.75
C GLN A 142 -17.77 2.17 5.26
N ILE A 143 -16.51 1.71 5.19
CA ILE A 143 -15.43 2.47 4.59
C ILE A 143 -15.65 2.49 3.06
N PRO A 144 -15.84 3.67 2.45
CA PRO A 144 -16.28 3.80 1.06
C PRO A 144 -15.11 3.64 0.09
N VAL A 145 -14.67 2.40 -0.14
CA VAL A 145 -13.65 2.09 -1.16
C VAL A 145 -14.24 2.29 -2.55
N GLN A 146 -13.54 3.06 -3.39
CA GLN A 146 -13.87 3.31 -4.78
C GLN A 146 -12.66 3.00 -5.66
N LEU A 147 -12.77 1.96 -6.49
CA LEU A 147 -11.67 1.51 -7.34
C LEU A 147 -11.53 2.34 -8.60
N GLU A 148 -10.29 2.50 -9.07
CA GLU A 148 -10.00 2.88 -10.45
C GLU A 148 -10.29 1.68 -11.37
N PRO A 149 -11.40 1.69 -12.15
CA PRO A 149 -11.86 0.52 -12.88
C PRO A 149 -10.94 0.07 -14.03
N LEU A 150 -10.02 0.94 -14.51
CA LEU A 150 -9.05 0.54 -15.52
C LEU A 150 -7.90 -0.31 -14.95
N GLU A 151 -7.64 -0.17 -13.65
CA GLU A 151 -6.50 -0.81 -12.98
C GLU A 151 -6.96 -1.91 -12.01
N HIS A 152 -8.13 -1.78 -11.42
CA HIS A 152 -8.63 -2.64 -10.36
C HIS A 152 -10.10 -3.04 -10.59
N GLN A 153 -10.44 -4.29 -10.27
CA GLN A 153 -11.77 -4.86 -10.55
C GLN A 153 -12.54 -5.30 -9.30
N GLN A 154 -11.84 -5.58 -8.20
CA GLN A 154 -12.42 -6.02 -6.93
C GLN A 154 -11.57 -5.52 -5.77
N PHE A 155 -12.15 -5.48 -4.57
CA PHE A 155 -11.42 -5.25 -3.33
C PHE A 155 -11.90 -6.18 -2.22
N ASP A 156 -11.09 -6.31 -1.19
CA ASP A 156 -11.40 -7.09 -0.01
C ASP A 156 -10.73 -6.52 1.24
N TRP A 157 -11.34 -6.75 2.38
CA TRP A 157 -10.77 -6.47 3.69
C TRP A 157 -10.27 -7.78 4.31
N ALA A 158 -9.05 -8.14 3.91
CA ALA A 158 -8.43 -9.42 4.18
C ALA A 158 -7.98 -9.55 5.65
N ILE A 159 -8.14 -10.74 6.22
CA ILE A 159 -7.53 -11.12 7.50
C ILE A 159 -6.20 -11.85 7.26
N LYS A 160 -5.34 -11.86 8.28
CA LYS A 160 -4.02 -12.48 8.24
C LYS A 160 -4.09 -13.96 7.86
N GLU A 161 -5.06 -14.68 8.40
CA GLU A 161 -5.26 -16.11 8.15
C GLU A 161 -5.52 -16.42 6.67
N ASP A 162 -6.37 -15.63 6.01
CA ASP A 162 -6.67 -15.81 4.59
C ASP A 162 -5.43 -15.53 3.72
N VAL A 163 -4.60 -14.56 4.11
CA VAL A 163 -3.32 -14.27 3.43
C VAL A 163 -2.35 -15.45 3.60
N VAL A 164 -2.19 -15.97 4.81
CA VAL A 164 -1.34 -17.14 5.10
C VAL A 164 -1.79 -18.36 4.29
N LEU A 165 -3.08 -18.69 4.33
CA LEU A 165 -3.64 -19.81 3.57
C LEU A 165 -3.43 -19.65 2.07
N SER A 166 -3.48 -18.41 1.58
CA SER A 166 -3.29 -18.12 0.16
C SER A 166 -1.85 -18.29 -0.33
N ILE A 167 -0.87 -18.17 0.56
CA ILE A 167 0.54 -18.48 0.26
C ILE A 167 0.77 -19.99 0.24
N GLN A 168 0.07 -20.73 1.11
CA GLN A 168 0.28 -22.17 1.31
C GLN A 168 -0.51 -23.03 0.31
N SER A 169 -1.56 -22.50 -0.30
CA SER A 169 -2.49 -23.24 -1.15
C SER A 169 -2.68 -22.57 -2.51
N PRO A 170 -2.63 -23.33 -3.62
CA PRO A 170 -2.95 -22.79 -4.95
C PRO A 170 -4.44 -22.39 -5.09
N ASN A 171 -5.30 -22.87 -4.19
CA ASN A 171 -6.72 -22.49 -4.10
C ASN A 171 -6.96 -21.42 -3.03
N GLY A 172 -5.92 -20.69 -2.65
CA GLY A 172 -5.99 -19.51 -1.81
C GLY A 172 -7.00 -18.49 -2.31
N ARG A 173 -7.58 -17.73 -1.39
CA ARG A 173 -8.46 -16.61 -1.72
C ARG A 173 -7.75 -15.52 -2.53
N TYR A 174 -6.48 -15.27 -2.21
CA TYR A 174 -5.68 -14.21 -2.82
C TYR A 174 -4.55 -14.77 -3.68
N ARG A 175 -4.55 -14.45 -4.97
CA ARG A 175 -3.38 -14.67 -5.82
C ARG A 175 -2.42 -13.49 -5.68
N PHE A 176 -1.18 -13.74 -5.23
CA PHE A 176 -0.15 -12.71 -5.18
C PHE A 176 0.83 -12.83 -6.37
N PRO A 177 1.51 -11.75 -6.76
CA PRO A 177 2.58 -11.81 -7.76
C PRO A 177 3.68 -12.81 -7.39
N LEU A 178 4.38 -13.33 -8.39
CA LEU A 178 5.49 -14.26 -8.17
C LEU A 178 6.61 -13.58 -7.37
N PRO A 179 7.34 -14.31 -6.50
CA PRO A 179 8.40 -13.74 -5.66
C PRO A 179 9.50 -12.99 -6.42
N LEU A 180 9.71 -13.31 -7.71
CA LEU A 180 10.69 -12.63 -8.57
C LEU A 180 10.31 -11.17 -8.89
N ILE A 181 9.03 -10.81 -8.76
CA ILE A 181 8.50 -9.46 -9.07
C ILE A 181 8.33 -8.63 -7.78
N GLY A 182 8.43 -9.27 -6.60
CA GLY A 182 8.36 -8.63 -5.30
C GLY A 182 7.86 -9.60 -4.22
N HIS A 183 8.05 -9.22 -2.95
CA HIS A 183 7.64 -10.02 -1.80
C HIS A 183 6.28 -9.56 -1.25
N GLN A 184 5.28 -9.41 -2.12
CA GLN A 184 3.97 -8.84 -1.78
C GLN A 184 3.31 -9.54 -0.59
N ALA A 185 3.15 -10.88 -0.63
CA ALA A 185 2.50 -11.60 0.45
C ALA A 185 3.31 -11.57 1.78
N PRO A 186 4.64 -11.81 1.78
CA PRO A 186 5.46 -11.60 2.98
C PRO A 186 5.38 -10.18 3.56
N ASN A 187 5.32 -9.14 2.72
CA ASN A 187 5.25 -7.76 3.18
C ASN A 187 3.87 -7.43 3.77
N ILE A 188 2.79 -7.99 3.23
CA ILE A 188 1.46 -7.91 3.85
C ILE A 188 1.47 -8.56 5.24
N LEU A 189 2.08 -9.75 5.40
CA LEU A 189 2.20 -10.39 6.72
C LEU A 189 3.02 -9.57 7.71
N ARG A 190 4.11 -8.93 7.27
CA ARG A 190 4.87 -7.99 8.10
C ARG A 190 4.05 -6.77 8.50
N ALA A 191 3.18 -6.28 7.63
CA ALA A 191 2.27 -5.18 7.96
C ALA A 191 1.30 -5.59 9.07
N PHE A 192 0.75 -6.81 9.04
CA PHE A 192 -0.06 -7.34 10.15
C PHE A 192 0.73 -7.38 11.46
N GLU A 193 1.96 -7.92 11.44
CA GLU A 193 2.82 -7.99 12.63
C GLU A 193 3.08 -6.60 13.24
N LEU A 194 3.36 -5.59 12.40
CA LEU A 194 3.56 -4.21 12.86
C LEU A 194 2.31 -3.61 13.52
N VAL A 195 1.12 -3.90 13.00
CA VAL A 195 -0.14 -3.41 13.59
C VAL A 195 -0.45 -4.12 14.89
N GLU A 196 -0.32 -5.45 14.94
CA GLU A 196 -0.53 -6.26 16.14
C GLU A 196 0.42 -5.83 17.29
N GLU A 197 1.69 -5.57 16.98
CA GLU A 197 2.66 -5.07 17.96
C GLU A 197 2.32 -3.69 18.52
N ARG A 198 1.65 -2.84 17.73
CA ARG A 198 1.22 -1.50 18.15
C ARG A 198 -0.01 -1.58 19.04
N GLU A 199 -1.01 -2.33 18.62
CA GLU A 199 -2.23 -2.57 19.41
C GLU A 199 -1.94 -3.25 20.75
N SER A 200 -0.87 -4.05 20.84
CA SER A 200 -0.43 -4.68 22.10
C SER A 200 0.26 -3.73 23.08
N LYS A 201 0.66 -2.53 22.63
CA LYS A 201 1.39 -1.52 23.43
C LYS A 201 0.48 -0.41 23.97
N ASP A 202 -0.74 -0.29 23.45
CA ASP A 202 -1.76 0.69 23.85
C ASP A 202 -2.71 0.13 24.94
#